data_AF-A0A1F4RBZ1-F1
#
_entry.id   AF-A0A1F4RBZ1-F1
#
_cell.length_a   1.000
_cell.length_b   1.000
_cell.length_c   1.000
_cell.angle_alpha   90.00
_cell.angle_beta   90.00
_cell.angle_gamma   90.00
#
_symmetry.space_group_name_H-M   'P 1'
#
loop_
_entity.id
_entity.type
_entity.pdbx_description
1 polymer ?
#
loop_
_entity_poly.entity_id
_entity_poly.type
_entity_poly.pdbx_seq_one_letter_code
_entity_poly.pdbx_strand_id
1 'polypeptide(L)'
;MPHTIEPMQPSDWEAVKSIYQQGIATGHATFETTIPDWESWDRTHLKECRLVLKTDERVIGWAAVIPVSGRCIYSGVVEMTYPCD
;
A
#
# COMPACT_ATOMS: atom_id res chain seq x y z
N MET A 1 -6.99 -21.43 -8.91
CA MET A 1 -7.40 -20.03 -9.16
C MET A 1 -6.11 -19.24 -9.32
N PRO A 2 -5.90 -18.54 -10.44
CA PRO A 2 -4.66 -17.80 -10.64
C PRO A 2 -4.64 -16.55 -9.77
N HIS A 3 -3.52 -16.33 -9.09
CA HIS A 3 -3.23 -15.06 -8.44
C HIS A 3 -2.36 -14.22 -9.39
N THR A 4 -2.70 -12.94 -9.56
CA THR A 4 -1.90 -12.00 -10.35
C THR A 4 -1.39 -10.88 -9.48
N ILE A 5 -0.17 -10.41 -9.78
CA ILE A 5 0.41 -9.21 -9.18
C ILE A 5 0.48 -8.16 -10.28
N GLU A 6 -0.14 -7.02 -10.05
CA GLU A 6 -0.31 -5.96 -11.05
C GLU A 6 -0.01 -4.58 -10.45
N PRO A 7 0.40 -3.59 -11.26
CA PRO A 7 0.47 -2.20 -10.83
C PRO A 7 -0.89 -1.70 -10.35
N MET A 8 -0.92 -1.12 -9.15
CA MET A 8 -2.15 -0.57 -8.57
C MET A 8 -2.71 0.55 -9.45
N GLN A 9 -4.00 0.49 -9.75
CA GLN A 9 -4.74 1.56 -10.40
C GLN A 9 -5.50 2.41 -9.37
N PRO A 10 -5.83 3.67 -9.67
CA PRO A 10 -6.65 4.49 -8.77
C PRO A 10 -8.01 3.85 -8.42
N SER A 11 -8.57 3.02 -9.33
CA SER A 11 -9.80 2.27 -9.10
C SER A 11 -9.67 1.19 -8.01
N ASP A 12 -8.45 0.73 -7.71
CA ASP A 12 -8.20 -0.28 -6.68
C ASP A 12 -8.18 0.33 -5.27
N TRP A 13 -8.19 1.66 -5.16
CA TRP A 13 -8.01 2.38 -3.89
C TRP A 13 -8.99 1.95 -2.80
N GLU A 14 -10.28 1.82 -3.11
CA GLU A 14 -11.27 1.47 -2.08
C GLU A 14 -11.01 0.09 -1.47
N ALA A 15 -10.52 -0.87 -2.28
CA ALA A 15 -10.14 -2.19 -1.79
C ALA A 15 -8.85 -2.13 -0.96
N VAL A 16 -7.83 -1.41 -1.44
CA VAL A 16 -6.56 -1.18 -0.73
C VAL A 16 -6.81 -0.51 0.63
N LYS A 17 -7.63 0.54 0.65
CA LYS A 17 -8.06 1.27 1.83
C LYS A 17 -8.74 0.35 2.85
N SER A 18 -9.65 -0.51 2.39
CA SER A 18 -10.32 -1.47 3.26
C SER A 18 -9.36 -2.48 3.90
N ILE A 19 -8.41 -3.00 3.13
CA ILE A 19 -7.36 -3.91 3.64
C ILE A 19 -6.44 -3.17 4.62
N TYR A 20 -6.07 -1.92 4.30
CA TYR A 20 -5.24 -1.10 5.18
C TYR A 20 -5.95 -0.80 6.51
N GLN A 21 -7.26 -0.54 6.49
CA GLN A 21 -8.08 -0.36 7.69
C GLN A 21 -8.08 -1.60 8.58
N GLN A 22 -8.16 -2.78 7.98
CA GLN A 22 -8.09 -4.05 8.70
C GLN A 22 -6.72 -4.21 9.37
N GLY A 23 -5.63 -3.90 8.67
CA GLY A 23 -4.27 -3.95 9.24
C GLY A 23 -4.00 -2.95 10.38
N ILE A 24 -4.62 -1.75 10.34
CA ILE A 24 -4.56 -0.80 11.46
C ILE A 24 -5.35 -1.36 12.66
N ALA A 25 -6.52 -1.96 12.41
CA ALA A 25 -7.36 -2.53 13.47
C ALA A 25 -6.70 -3.72 14.18
N THR A 26 -5.85 -4.49 13.50
CA THR A 26 -5.05 -5.56 14.13
C THR A 26 -3.86 -5.03 14.93
N GLY A 27 -3.47 -3.76 14.75
CA GLY A 27 -2.41 -3.10 15.51
C GLY A 27 -0.98 -3.58 15.17
N HIS A 28 -0.82 -4.39 14.13
CA HIS A 28 0.47 -4.98 13.75
C HIS A 28 1.03 -4.43 12.43
N ALA A 29 0.21 -3.75 11.61
CA ALA A 29 0.59 -3.39 10.24
C ALA A 29 1.25 -2.02 10.07
N THR A 30 1.07 -1.07 10.99
CA THR A 30 1.63 0.29 10.89
C THR A 30 1.56 1.03 12.25
N PHE A 31 2.42 2.04 12.45
CA PHE A 31 2.32 3.00 13.55
C PHE A 31 1.24 4.09 13.31
N GLU A 32 0.69 4.15 12.09
CA GLU A 32 -0.39 5.07 11.72
C GLU A 32 -1.69 4.66 12.43
N THR A 33 -2.38 5.64 13.03
CA THR A 33 -3.64 5.41 13.77
C THR A 33 -4.87 5.67 12.91
N THR A 34 -4.70 6.32 11.76
CA THR A 34 -5.77 6.66 10.83
C THR A 34 -5.31 6.47 9.39
N ILE A 35 -6.26 6.19 8.50
CA ILE A 35 -5.98 6.05 7.07
C ILE A 35 -5.97 7.45 6.45
N PRO A 36 -4.92 7.85 5.72
CA PRO A 36 -4.94 9.09 4.95
C PRO A 36 -6.00 9.06 3.85
N ASP A 37 -6.47 10.22 3.40
CA ASP A 37 -7.24 10.31 2.16
C ASP A 37 -6.40 9.87 0.95
N TRP A 38 -7.09 9.61 -0.18
CA TRP A 38 -6.46 9.16 -1.40
C TRP A 38 -5.35 10.09 -1.90
N GLU A 39 -5.56 11.41 -1.85
CA GLU A 39 -4.62 12.38 -2.40
C GLU A 39 -3.33 12.44 -1.57
N SER A 40 -3.47 12.41 -0.24
CA SER A 40 -2.34 12.35 0.68
C SER A 40 -1.56 11.04 0.50
N TRP A 41 -2.27 9.90 0.38
CA TRP A 41 -1.64 8.60 0.13
C TRP A 41 -0.94 8.54 -1.24
N ASP A 42 -1.58 9.05 -2.30
CA ASP A 42 -1.00 9.10 -3.66
C ASP A 42 0.24 9.99 -3.73
N ARG A 43 0.35 11.01 -2.88
CA ARG A 43 1.51 11.90 -2.85
C ARG A 43 2.71 11.30 -2.12
N THR A 44 2.47 10.50 -1.09
CA THR A 44 3.55 9.96 -0.24
C THR A 44 4.14 8.66 -0.77
N HIS A 45 3.39 7.88 -1.54
CA HIS A 45 3.85 6.59 -2.07
C HIS A 45 4.44 6.71 -3.47
N LEU A 46 5.47 5.93 -3.80
CA LEU A 46 6.02 5.89 -5.17
C LEU A 46 5.06 5.19 -6.11
N LYS A 47 4.65 5.84 -7.21
CA LYS A 47 3.63 5.30 -8.15
C LYS A 47 4.08 4.01 -8.80
N GLU A 48 5.36 3.92 -9.11
CA GLU A 48 6.02 2.78 -9.75
C GLU A 48 6.18 1.57 -8.80
N CYS A 49 6.01 1.78 -7.49
CA CYS A 49 6.23 0.76 -6.47
C CYS A 49 4.96 0.42 -5.70
N ARG A 50 3.79 0.52 -6.35
CA ARG A 50 2.49 0.10 -5.81
C ARG A 50 1.99 -1.11 -6.56
N LEU A 51 1.76 -2.19 -5.84
CA LEU A 51 1.32 -3.46 -6.39
C LEU A 51 0.06 -3.93 -5.68
N VAL A 52 -0.84 -4.53 -6.44
CA VAL A 52 -2.01 -5.25 -5.92
C VAL A 52 -1.90 -6.73 -6.25
N LEU A 53 -2.28 -7.56 -5.29
CA LEU A 53 -2.48 -8.99 -5.46
C LEU A 53 -3.97 -9.22 -5.75
N LYS A 54 -4.29 -9.79 -6.91
CA LYS A 54 -5.66 -10.07 -7.32
C LYS A 54 -5.96 -11.56 -7.42
N THR A 55 -7.21 -11.91 -7.11
CA THR A 55 -7.83 -13.22 -7.38
C THR A 55 -9.22 -12.97 -7.95
N ASP A 56 -9.52 -13.49 -9.14
CA ASP A 56 -10.81 -13.26 -9.83
C ASP A 56 -11.19 -11.76 -9.89
N GLU A 57 -10.23 -10.91 -10.31
CA GLU A 57 -10.33 -9.43 -10.36
C GLU A 57 -10.49 -8.72 -9.00
N ARG A 58 -10.57 -9.47 -7.89
CA ARG A 58 -10.66 -8.91 -6.56
C ARG A 58 -9.28 -8.70 -5.96
N VAL A 59 -9.01 -7.48 -5.51
CA VAL A 59 -7.81 -7.17 -4.71
C VAL A 59 -7.92 -7.87 -3.35
N ILE A 60 -6.96 -8.73 -3.05
CA ILE A 60 -6.85 -9.48 -1.79
C ILE A 60 -5.63 -9.07 -0.96
N GLY A 61 -4.72 -8.27 -1.52
CA GLY A 61 -3.55 -7.76 -0.84
C GLY A 61 -2.89 -6.66 -1.66
N TRP A 62 -2.00 -5.90 -1.03
CA TRP A 62 -1.25 -4.84 -1.69
C TRP A 62 0.11 -4.64 -1.02
N ALA A 63 1.03 -4.05 -1.77
CA ALA A 63 2.31 -3.59 -1.26
C ALA A 63 2.60 -2.22 -1.87
N ALA A 64 3.01 -1.28 -1.04
CA ALA A 64 3.49 0.02 -1.51
C ALA A 64 4.72 0.45 -0.72
N VAL A 65 5.42 1.41 -1.32
CA VAL A 65 6.66 1.95 -0.81
C VAL A 65 6.55 3.45 -0.61
N ILE A 66 7.06 3.92 0.53
CA ILE A 66 7.28 5.35 0.83
C ILE A 66 8.79 5.62 0.80
N PRO A 67 9.26 6.71 0.17
CA PRO A 67 10.66 7.12 0.27
C PRO A 67 10.99 7.56 1.70
N VAL A 68 12.02 6.94 2.31
CA VAL A 68 12.35 7.13 3.74
C VAL A 68 12.84 8.55 4.05
N SER A 69 13.34 9.31 3.05
CA SER A 69 13.49 10.77 3.16
C SER A 69 13.70 11.45 1.80
N GLY A 70 13.36 12.75 1.70
CA GLY A 70 13.78 13.61 0.59
C GLY A 70 15.27 14.01 0.60
N ARG A 71 16.08 13.49 1.53
CA ARG A 71 17.53 13.73 1.58
C ARG A 71 18.24 12.71 0.71
N CYS A 72 19.06 13.19 -0.21
CA CYS A 72 19.79 12.40 -1.22
C CYS A 72 20.58 11.20 -0.65
N ILE A 73 20.96 11.23 0.63
CA ILE A 73 21.75 10.20 1.32
C ILE A 73 20.96 8.92 1.67
N TYR A 74 19.63 8.92 1.56
CA TYR A 74 18.78 7.74 1.76
C TYR A 74 18.13 7.24 0.45
N SER A 75 18.63 7.69 -0.70
CA SER A 75 18.18 7.23 -2.01
C SER A 75 18.32 5.71 -2.13
N GLY A 76 17.22 5.00 -2.30
CA GLY A 76 17.16 3.54 -2.39
C GLY A 76 16.69 2.83 -1.11
N VAL A 77 16.46 3.56 -0.01
CA VAL A 77 15.81 3.00 1.19
C VAL A 77 14.31 3.32 1.14
N VAL A 78 13.50 2.30 1.38
CA VAL A 78 12.04 2.33 1.24
C VAL A 78 11.40 1.75 2.51
N GLU A 79 10.33 2.39 2.99
CA GLU A 79 9.45 1.74 3.97
C GLU A 79 8.44 0.88 3.21
N MET A 80 8.22 -0.35 3.66
CA MET A 80 7.28 -1.28 3.04
C MET A 80 6.09 -1.50 3.98
N THR A 81 4.89 -1.24 3.49
CA THR A 81 3.65 -1.64 4.17
C THR A 81 3.13 -2.92 3.56
N TYR A 82 2.97 -3.96 4.37
CA TYR A 82 2.28 -5.19 4.02
C TYR A 82 1.32 -5.57 5.18
N PRO A 83 0.01 -5.65 4.93
CA PRO A 83 -0.92 -6.15 5.94
C PRO A 83 -0.70 -7.66 6.10
N CYS A 84 -0.29 -8.08 7.31
CA CYS A 84 -0.44 -9.48 7.74
C CYS A 84 -1.81 -9.63 8.42
N ASP A 85 -2.43 -10.78 8.19
CA ASP A 85 -3.78 -11.19 8.62
C ASP A 85 -4.27 -10.60 9.96
#